data_AF-A0AAJ1YD01-F1
#
_entry.id   AF-A0AAJ1YD01-F1
#
_cell.length_a   1.000
_cell.length_b   1.000
_cell.length_c   1.000
_cell.angle_alpha   90.00
_cell.angle_beta   90.00
_cell.angle_gamma   90.00
#
_symmetry.space_group_name_H-M   'P 1'
#
loop_
_entity.id
_entity.type
_entity.pdbx_description
1 polymer ?
#
loop_
_entity_poly.entity_id
_entity_poly.type
_entity_poly.pdbx_seq_one_letter_code
_entity_poly.pdbx_strand_id
1 'polypeptide(L)'
;MKRSLGFTLKNVVLLGALVTQQAQAAIALDRTRVIFDGSQKSVSLSVSNQNKQLPYLAQGWIENEQGNKIQSPLTVLPPVQRIEPGKPSQVKIQALPAAKLLPQDRETVYYFNLREIPPKSSKANTLQIALQTRIKLFYRPAGITMDTNAAPPQEQMTLSKQGDRYVVNNPTPYYVTIVDAAARKDGPGIKSFEPMMVPPKSNLPLTVGAAAVGNSPVLTYVDDYGGRPQLSFSCNSSTCSVVPAEKV
;
A
#
# COMPACT_ATOMS: atom_id res chain seq x y z
N MET A 1 -20.23 -77.56 8.63
CA MET A 1 -18.96 -76.84 8.89
C MET A 1 -18.68 -75.93 7.70
N LYS A 2 -18.83 -74.61 7.88
CA LYS A 2 -18.27 -73.45 7.12
C LYS A 2 -19.26 -72.27 7.16
N ARG A 3 -18.95 -71.33 8.04
CA ARG A 3 -19.56 -70.00 8.18
C ARG A 3 -18.96 -69.07 7.11
N SER A 4 -19.77 -68.18 6.54
CA SER A 4 -19.35 -67.06 5.68
C SER A 4 -20.35 -65.92 5.92
N LEU A 5 -20.21 -65.18 7.03
CA LEU A 5 -19.51 -63.89 7.13
C LEU A 5 -20.07 -62.84 6.15
N GLY A 6 -21.18 -62.21 6.56
CA GLY A 6 -21.75 -61.04 5.91
C GLY A 6 -20.87 -59.81 6.13
N PHE A 7 -20.59 -59.12 5.02
CA PHE A 7 -19.89 -57.85 4.94
C PHE A 7 -20.68 -56.76 5.67
N THR A 8 -20.10 -56.18 6.73
CA THR A 8 -20.56 -54.89 7.27
C THR A 8 -19.63 -53.80 6.74
N LEU A 9 -20.16 -52.97 5.84
CA LEU A 9 -19.50 -51.79 5.27
C LEU A 9 -19.04 -50.85 6.41
N LYS A 10 -17.72 -50.69 6.59
CA LYS A 10 -17.17 -49.61 7.41
C LYS A 10 -17.20 -48.32 6.59
N ASN A 11 -18.03 -47.36 7.02
CA ASN A 11 -18.05 -45.99 6.53
C ASN A 11 -16.68 -45.33 6.77
N VAL A 12 -15.85 -45.27 5.74
CA VAL A 12 -14.65 -44.41 5.71
C VAL A 12 -15.12 -43.02 5.28
N VAL A 13 -15.30 -42.13 6.26
CA VAL A 13 -15.51 -40.69 6.00
C VAL A 13 -14.18 -40.13 5.51
N LEU A 14 -14.06 -39.93 4.19
CA LEU A 14 -12.91 -39.30 3.55
C LEU A 14 -13.00 -37.78 3.79
N LEU A 15 -12.28 -37.30 4.80
CA LEU A 15 -12.12 -35.87 5.10
C LEU A 15 -11.27 -35.24 3.98
N GLY A 16 -11.91 -34.73 2.94
CA GLY A 16 -11.26 -34.00 1.85
C GLY A 16 -10.75 -32.66 2.36
N ALA A 17 -9.50 -32.60 2.81
CA ALA A 17 -8.80 -31.35 3.06
C ALA A 17 -8.63 -30.61 1.73
N LEU A 18 -9.45 -29.59 1.51
CA LEU A 18 -9.25 -28.59 0.46
C LEU A 18 -7.95 -27.83 0.77
N VAL A 19 -6.83 -28.34 0.27
CA VAL A 19 -5.56 -27.62 0.29
C VAL A 19 -5.70 -26.48 -0.72
N THR A 20 -6.10 -25.30 -0.25
CA THR A 20 -6.07 -24.08 -1.05
C THR A 20 -4.62 -23.83 -1.45
N GLN A 21 -4.28 -24.01 -2.73
CA GLN A 21 -2.97 -23.61 -3.24
C GLN A 21 -2.87 -22.09 -3.12
N GLN A 22 -2.07 -21.61 -2.16
CA GLN A 22 -1.73 -20.20 -2.07
C GLN A 22 -0.95 -19.83 -3.33
N ALA A 23 -1.49 -18.90 -4.12
CA ALA A 23 -0.75 -18.27 -5.19
C ALA A 23 0.37 -17.44 -4.56
N GLN A 24 1.60 -17.96 -4.53
CA GLN A 24 2.76 -17.24 -4.05
C GLN A 24 3.38 -16.47 -5.22
N ALA A 25 3.47 -15.14 -5.08
CA ALA A 25 4.26 -14.33 -5.99
C ALA A 25 5.71 -14.83 -5.98
N ALA A 26 6.33 -14.95 -7.15
CA ALA A 26 7.72 -15.38 -7.20
C ALA A 26 8.62 -14.24 -6.75
N ILE A 27 8.43 -13.01 -7.23
CA ILE A 27 9.18 -11.84 -6.75
C ILE A 27 8.36 -11.05 -5.73
N ALA A 28 8.82 -11.03 -4.47
CA ALA A 28 8.24 -10.26 -3.38
C ALA A 28 9.08 -9.01 -3.06
N LEU A 29 8.39 -7.93 -2.70
CA LEU A 29 8.98 -6.64 -2.29
C LEU A 29 8.81 -6.46 -0.77
N ASP A 30 9.76 -5.78 -0.12
CA ASP A 30 9.80 -5.64 1.34
C ASP A 30 8.80 -4.65 1.95
N ARG A 31 8.12 -3.84 1.12
CA ARG A 31 7.19 -2.79 1.58
C ARG A 31 6.10 -2.48 0.57
N THR A 32 5.04 -1.85 1.05
CA THR A 32 3.84 -1.47 0.26
C THR A 32 3.86 -0.03 -0.24
N ARG A 33 4.86 0.76 0.19
CA ARG A 33 5.12 2.13 -0.25
C ARG A 33 6.56 2.53 0.04
N VAL A 34 7.04 3.54 -0.67
CA VAL A 34 8.41 4.05 -0.50
C VAL A 34 8.38 5.52 -0.14
N ILE A 35 9.12 5.89 0.90
CA ILE A 35 9.48 7.29 1.16
C ILE A 35 10.91 7.48 0.67
N PHE A 36 11.08 8.34 -0.33
CA PHE A 36 12.38 8.81 -0.79
C PHE A 36 12.69 10.10 -0.02
N ASP A 37 13.60 10.01 0.95
CA ASP A 37 14.11 11.17 1.67
C ASP A 37 14.98 12.03 0.73
N GLY A 38 14.57 13.27 0.51
CA GLY A 38 15.22 14.24 -0.37
C GLY A 38 16.60 14.70 0.12
N SER A 39 16.97 14.41 1.38
CA SER A 39 18.35 14.58 1.87
C SER A 39 19.30 13.49 1.38
N GLN A 40 18.75 12.36 0.92
CA GLN A 40 19.50 11.20 0.46
C GLN A 40 19.65 11.17 -1.06
N LYS A 41 20.73 10.55 -1.55
CA LYS A 41 20.95 10.36 -3.00
C LYS A 41 20.18 9.15 -3.54
N SER A 42 19.81 8.21 -2.69
CA SER A 42 19.13 6.98 -3.07
C SER A 42 18.43 6.31 -1.91
N VAL A 43 17.41 5.52 -2.22
CA VAL A 43 16.78 4.55 -1.29
C VAL A 43 16.87 3.15 -1.88
N SER A 44 17.10 2.17 -1.03
CA SER A 44 17.19 0.76 -1.41
C SER A 44 15.94 -0.02 -0.98
N LEU A 45 15.46 -0.89 -1.86
CA LEU A 45 14.33 -1.78 -1.65
C LEU A 45 14.80 -3.22 -1.74
N SER A 46 14.46 -4.04 -0.75
CA SER A 46 14.76 -5.47 -0.81
C SER A 46 13.72 -6.19 -1.66
N VAL A 47 14.20 -7.00 -2.61
CA VAL A 47 13.37 -7.88 -3.45
C VAL A 47 13.81 -9.32 -3.22
N SER A 48 12.90 -10.27 -3.28
CA SER A 48 13.24 -11.67 -3.01
C SER A 48 12.49 -12.61 -3.93
N ASN A 49 13.20 -13.61 -4.45
CA ASN A 49 12.57 -14.69 -5.18
C ASN A 49 12.06 -15.74 -4.16
N GLN A 50 10.76 -15.78 -3.94
CA GLN A 50 10.09 -16.74 -3.07
C GLN A 50 9.93 -18.11 -3.74
N ASN A 51 10.03 -18.20 -5.07
CA ASN A 51 10.09 -19.47 -5.76
C ASN A 51 11.42 -20.18 -5.43
N LYS A 52 11.34 -21.40 -4.86
CA LYS A 52 12.50 -22.17 -4.42
C LYS A 52 13.12 -23.05 -5.50
N GLN A 53 12.51 -23.11 -6.68
CA GLN A 53 12.91 -24.01 -7.77
C GLN A 53 13.39 -23.28 -9.01
N LEU A 54 12.77 -22.14 -9.33
CA LEU A 54 12.97 -21.45 -10.60
C LEU A 54 13.55 -20.04 -10.41
N PRO A 55 14.50 -19.63 -11.26
CA PRO A 55 15.00 -18.27 -11.30
C PRO A 55 13.98 -17.35 -11.98
N TYR A 56 13.92 -16.10 -11.55
CA TYR A 56 13.03 -15.08 -12.14
C TYR A 56 13.83 -13.84 -12.48
N LEU A 57 13.41 -13.09 -13.50
CA LEU A 57 13.87 -11.70 -13.65
C LEU A 57 12.91 -10.78 -12.88
N ALA A 58 13.47 -9.73 -12.30
CA ALA A 58 12.73 -8.63 -11.70
C ALA A 58 13.03 -7.36 -12.49
N GLN A 59 11.99 -6.74 -13.07
CA GLN A 59 12.07 -5.50 -13.82
C GLN A 59 11.47 -4.35 -13.01
N GLY A 60 12.25 -3.30 -12.76
CA GLY A 60 11.82 -2.13 -12.00
C GLY A 60 11.76 -0.86 -12.84
N TRP A 61 10.75 -0.01 -12.61
CA TRP A 61 10.67 1.34 -13.20
C TRP A 61 9.84 2.30 -12.35
N ILE A 62 9.96 3.60 -12.64
CA ILE A 62 9.13 4.66 -12.04
C ILE A 62 8.08 5.14 -13.03
N GLU A 63 6.89 5.43 -12.53
CA GLU A 63 5.84 6.18 -13.21
C GLU A 63 5.55 7.49 -12.49
N ASN A 64 5.15 8.52 -13.24
CA ASN A 64 4.57 9.73 -12.67
C ASN A 64 3.13 9.50 -12.19
N GLU A 65 2.52 10.54 -11.61
CA GLU A 65 1.14 10.47 -11.07
C GLU A 65 0.11 10.04 -12.14
N GLN A 66 0.32 10.42 -13.41
CA GLN A 66 -0.53 10.06 -14.55
C GLN A 66 -0.31 8.61 -15.04
N GLY A 67 0.62 7.85 -14.43
CA GLY A 67 0.93 6.48 -14.82
C GLY A 67 1.88 6.35 -16.01
N ASN A 68 2.48 7.46 -16.47
CA ASN A 68 3.45 7.41 -17.55
C ASN A 68 4.81 6.98 -17.00
N LYS A 69 5.44 6.00 -17.65
CA LYS A 69 6.81 5.57 -17.33
C LYS A 69 7.79 6.72 -17.58
N ILE A 70 8.61 7.02 -16.58
CA ILE A 70 9.59 8.11 -16.61
C ILE A 70 11.00 7.59 -16.27
N GLN A 71 12.01 8.38 -16.61
CA GLN A 71 13.42 8.12 -16.27
C GLN A 71 14.07 9.26 -15.45
N SER A 72 13.31 10.31 -15.17
CA SER A 72 13.70 11.51 -14.43
C SER A 72 12.46 12.08 -13.73
N PRO A 73 12.53 12.61 -12.50
CA PRO A 73 13.75 12.92 -11.74
C PRO A 73 14.32 11.77 -10.90
N LEU A 74 13.60 10.65 -10.82
CA LEU A 74 14.02 9.44 -10.10
C LEU A 74 14.21 8.29 -11.09
N THR A 75 15.19 7.43 -10.85
CA THR A 75 15.47 6.26 -11.70
C THR A 75 15.72 5.00 -10.89
N VAL A 76 15.45 3.84 -11.48
CA VAL A 76 15.60 2.52 -10.85
C VAL A 76 16.85 1.82 -11.38
N LEU A 77 17.66 1.29 -10.47
CA LEU A 77 18.89 0.56 -10.80
C LEU A 77 19.02 -0.74 -9.97
N PRO A 78 19.33 -1.88 -10.62
CA PRO A 78 19.27 -2.10 -12.06
C PRO A 78 17.81 -2.11 -12.55
N PRO A 79 17.53 -1.73 -13.82
CA PRO A 79 16.17 -1.76 -14.36
C PRO A 79 15.65 -3.19 -14.58
N VAL A 80 16.55 -4.16 -14.77
CA VAL A 80 16.24 -5.60 -14.83
C VAL A 80 17.37 -6.36 -14.14
N GLN A 81 17.02 -7.36 -13.34
CA GLN A 81 18.00 -8.27 -12.72
C GLN A 81 17.45 -9.67 -12.63
N ARG A 82 18.34 -10.66 -12.65
CA ARG A 82 18.01 -12.06 -12.40
C ARG A 82 18.16 -12.38 -10.92
N ILE A 83 17.17 -13.05 -10.35
CA ILE A 83 17.17 -13.47 -8.94
C ILE A 83 17.01 -14.99 -8.90
N GLU A 84 18.03 -15.67 -8.37
CA GLU A 84 18.07 -17.12 -8.24
C GLU A 84 17.03 -17.66 -7.25
N PRO A 85 16.65 -18.95 -7.34
CA PRO A 85 15.60 -19.52 -6.51
C PRO A 85 15.85 -19.31 -5.02
N GLY A 86 14.84 -18.81 -4.30
CA GLY A 86 14.91 -18.58 -2.86
C GLY A 86 15.84 -17.45 -2.43
N LYS A 87 16.47 -16.70 -3.36
CA LYS A 87 17.49 -15.69 -3.02
C LYS A 87 16.91 -14.29 -2.89
N PRO A 88 17.46 -13.47 -1.98
CA PRO A 88 17.20 -12.04 -1.94
C PRO A 88 18.06 -11.30 -2.98
N SER A 89 17.64 -10.08 -3.32
CA SER A 89 18.40 -9.08 -4.04
C SER A 89 17.93 -7.68 -3.63
N GLN A 90 18.50 -6.63 -4.26
CA GLN A 90 18.16 -5.25 -3.98
C GLN A 90 17.91 -4.47 -5.27
N VAL A 91 16.93 -3.56 -5.20
CA VAL A 91 16.69 -2.52 -6.22
C VAL A 91 16.95 -1.17 -5.57
N LYS A 92 17.67 -0.28 -6.24
CA LYS A 92 17.96 1.07 -5.77
C LYS A 92 17.19 2.09 -6.59
N ILE A 93 16.49 3.00 -5.92
CA ILE A 93 15.93 4.20 -6.54
C ILE A 93 16.93 5.33 -6.28
N GLN A 94 17.38 6.01 -7.33
CA GLN A 94 18.35 7.11 -7.24
C GLN A 94 17.71 8.42 -7.71
N ALA A 95 18.05 9.50 -7.03
CA ALA A 95 17.71 10.85 -7.47
C ALA A 95 18.69 11.34 -8.53
N LEU A 96 18.14 11.91 -9.60
CA LEU A 96 18.89 12.64 -10.61
C LEU A 96 18.91 14.14 -10.28
N PRO A 97 19.77 14.96 -10.91
CA PRO A 97 19.85 16.40 -10.64
C PRO A 97 18.49 17.13 -10.73
N ALA A 98 17.60 16.67 -11.63
CA ALA A 98 16.25 17.21 -11.79
C ALA A 98 15.36 17.07 -10.56
N ALA A 99 15.69 16.20 -9.59
CA ALA A 99 14.94 16.09 -8.33
C ALA A 99 14.94 17.40 -7.52
N LYS A 100 15.97 18.24 -7.70
CA LYS A 100 16.05 19.58 -7.07
C LYS A 100 15.01 20.58 -7.63
N LEU A 101 14.42 20.27 -8.78
CA LEU A 101 13.38 21.11 -9.40
C LEU A 101 11.97 20.75 -8.90
N LEU A 102 11.83 19.69 -8.11
CA LEU A 102 10.56 19.33 -7.50
C LEU A 102 10.17 20.37 -6.44
N PRO A 103 8.86 20.51 -6.13
CA PRO A 103 8.42 21.27 -4.98
C PRO A 103 9.20 20.86 -3.72
N GLN A 104 9.81 21.82 -3.04
CA GLN A 104 10.60 21.57 -1.83
C GLN A 104 9.80 21.82 -0.53
N ASP A 105 8.55 22.28 -0.65
CA ASP A 105 7.66 22.64 0.46
C ASP A 105 6.55 21.60 0.71
N ARG A 106 6.52 20.52 -0.08
CA ARG A 106 5.52 19.44 -0.04
C ARG A 106 6.04 18.18 -0.73
N GLU A 107 5.44 17.04 -0.42
CA GLU A 107 5.73 15.79 -1.12
C GLU A 107 5.33 15.84 -2.60
N THR A 108 6.04 15.04 -3.41
CA THR A 108 5.63 14.70 -4.78
C THR A 108 5.40 13.19 -4.87
N VAL A 109 4.27 12.77 -5.44
CA VAL A 109 3.95 11.35 -5.61
C VAL A 109 4.39 10.81 -6.97
N TYR A 110 4.94 9.61 -6.94
CA TYR A 110 5.30 8.76 -8.06
C TYR A 110 4.81 7.34 -7.76
N TYR A 111 5.00 6.42 -8.71
CA TYR A 111 4.76 5.00 -8.48
C TYR A 111 6.00 4.18 -8.85
N PHE A 112 6.45 3.35 -7.91
CA PHE A 112 7.45 2.32 -8.20
C PHE A 112 6.74 1.06 -8.66
N ASN A 113 7.19 0.53 -9.79
CA ASN A 113 6.68 -0.70 -10.36
C ASN A 113 7.77 -1.77 -10.33
N LEU A 114 7.38 -2.99 -9.97
CA LEU A 114 8.21 -4.18 -10.00
C LEU A 114 7.43 -5.30 -10.69
N ARG A 115 7.90 -5.72 -11.87
CA ARG A 115 7.31 -6.82 -12.64
C ARG A 115 8.24 -8.02 -12.63
N GLU A 116 7.71 -9.17 -12.28
CA GLU A 116 8.44 -10.42 -12.43
C GLU A 116 8.35 -10.92 -13.88
N ILE A 117 9.42 -11.54 -14.36
CA ILE A 117 9.45 -12.21 -15.66
C ILE A 117 9.82 -13.66 -15.37
N PRO A 118 8.85 -14.57 -15.44
CA PRO A 118 9.10 -15.98 -15.16
C PRO A 118 9.92 -16.62 -16.29
N PRO A 119 10.63 -17.73 -16.02
CA PRO A 119 11.36 -18.43 -17.07
C PRO A 119 10.37 -19.05 -18.05
N LYS A 120 10.74 -19.08 -19.35
CA LYS A 120 9.87 -19.61 -20.40
C LYS A 120 9.49 -21.07 -20.11
N SER A 121 8.20 -21.38 -20.15
CA SER A 121 7.72 -22.77 -20.06
C SER A 121 8.17 -23.60 -21.26
N SER A 122 8.59 -24.84 -21.02
CA SER A 122 8.86 -25.84 -22.07
C SER A 122 7.63 -26.66 -22.44
N LYS A 123 6.50 -26.50 -21.73
CA LYS A 123 5.26 -27.24 -21.98
C LYS A 123 4.42 -26.54 -23.06
N ALA A 124 3.92 -27.33 -24.01
CA ALA A 124 2.92 -26.85 -24.97
C ALA A 124 1.63 -26.44 -24.25
N ASN A 125 0.88 -25.51 -24.84
CA ASN A 125 -0.45 -25.09 -24.37
C ASN A 125 -0.49 -24.62 -22.90
N THR A 126 0.50 -23.82 -22.47
CA THR A 126 0.58 -23.30 -21.11
C THR A 126 0.21 -21.82 -21.05
N LEU A 127 -0.68 -21.45 -20.12
CA LEU A 127 -0.87 -20.07 -19.68
C LEU A 127 0.14 -19.75 -18.58
N GLN A 128 0.90 -18.67 -18.76
CA GLN A 128 1.89 -18.22 -17.80
C GLN A 128 1.50 -16.86 -17.23
N ILE A 129 1.43 -16.76 -15.91
CA ILE A 129 1.07 -15.53 -15.19
C ILE A 129 2.37 -14.86 -14.73
N ALA A 130 2.45 -13.54 -14.91
CA ALA A 130 3.53 -12.70 -14.41
C ALA A 130 2.92 -11.58 -13.55
N LEU A 131 3.30 -11.53 -12.28
CA LEU A 131 2.81 -10.51 -11.36
C LEU A 131 3.55 -9.18 -11.52
N GLN A 132 2.81 -8.09 -11.37
CA GLN A 132 3.34 -6.74 -11.31
C GLN A 132 2.84 -6.06 -10.05
N THR A 133 3.78 -5.64 -9.21
CA THR A 133 3.51 -4.84 -8.03
C THR A 133 3.71 -3.36 -8.36
N ARG A 134 2.71 -2.54 -8.08
CA ARG A 134 2.76 -1.08 -8.23
C ARG A 134 2.48 -0.45 -6.87
N ILE A 135 3.47 0.27 -6.34
CA ILE A 135 3.37 0.92 -5.02
C ILE A 135 3.64 2.42 -5.13
N LYS A 136 3.07 3.19 -4.21
CA LYS A 136 3.30 4.64 -4.12
C LYS A 136 4.74 4.91 -3.69
N LEU A 137 5.38 5.86 -4.37
CA LEU A 137 6.71 6.39 -4.08
C LEU A 137 6.57 7.89 -3.81
N PHE A 138 6.81 8.31 -2.57
CA PHE A 138 6.73 9.71 -2.17
C PHE A 138 8.14 10.29 -2.12
N TYR A 139 8.42 11.27 -2.96
CA TYR A 139 9.58 12.13 -2.77
C TYR A 139 9.25 13.14 -1.67
N ARG A 140 9.98 13.07 -0.56
CA ARG A 140 9.82 13.95 0.60
C ARG A 140 11.04 14.87 0.69
N PRO A 141 10.92 16.16 0.31
CA PRO A 141 12.01 17.12 0.43
C PRO A 141 12.60 17.19 1.83
N ALA A 142 13.90 17.48 1.93
CA ALA A 142 14.62 17.55 3.20
C ALA A 142 14.05 18.60 4.18
N GLY A 143 13.42 19.67 3.65
CA GLY A 143 12.82 20.74 4.45
C GLY A 143 11.52 20.35 5.15
N ILE A 144 10.94 19.19 4.83
CA ILE A 144 9.70 18.68 5.42
C ILE A 144 9.89 17.28 6.03
N THR A 145 11.09 16.97 6.53
CA THR A 145 11.31 15.73 7.27
C THR A 145 10.46 15.73 8.54
N MET A 146 9.78 14.62 8.83
CA MET A 146 8.98 14.48 10.04
C MET A 146 9.87 14.39 11.28
N ASP A 147 9.53 15.13 12.33
CA ASP A 147 10.11 14.94 13.65
C ASP A 147 9.47 13.71 14.31
N THR A 148 10.27 12.68 14.58
CA THR A 148 9.82 11.43 15.18
C THR A 148 9.35 11.59 16.63
N ASN A 149 9.70 12.71 17.29
CA ASN A 149 9.27 13.01 18.66
C ASN A 149 7.97 13.83 18.71
N ALA A 150 7.55 14.40 17.57
CA ALA A 150 6.33 15.18 17.47
C ALA A 150 5.10 14.29 17.24
N ALA A 151 3.91 14.86 17.42
CA ALA A 151 2.67 14.20 17.04
C ALA A 151 2.65 13.93 15.52
N PRO A 152 2.06 12.82 15.06
CA PRO A 152 1.91 12.54 13.63
C PRO A 152 1.26 13.72 12.90
N PRO A 153 1.84 14.23 11.79
CA PRO A 153 1.28 15.37 11.07
C PRO A 153 -0.18 15.18 10.64
N GLN A 154 -0.62 13.94 10.44
CA GLN A 154 -1.99 13.56 10.09
C GLN A 154 -3.02 13.97 11.16
N GLU A 155 -2.59 14.20 12.41
CA GLU A 155 -3.47 14.75 13.45
C GLU A 155 -3.87 16.22 13.18
N GLN A 156 -3.21 16.91 12.25
CA GLN A 156 -3.61 18.27 11.83
C GLN A 156 -4.78 18.26 10.84
N MET A 157 -5.21 17.09 10.36
CA MET A 157 -6.31 17.00 9.41
C MET A 157 -7.64 17.42 10.06
N THR A 158 -8.53 17.99 9.25
CA THR A 158 -9.87 18.37 9.70
C THR A 158 -10.93 17.87 8.72
N LEU A 159 -12.17 17.79 9.18
CA LEU A 159 -13.33 17.53 8.34
C LEU A 159 -14.24 18.76 8.35
N SER A 160 -14.84 19.07 7.21
CA SER A 160 -15.87 20.09 7.09
C SER A 160 -17.12 19.49 6.45
N LYS A 161 -18.23 19.46 7.16
CA LYS A 161 -19.52 19.01 6.63
C LYS A 161 -20.04 20.03 5.62
N GLN A 162 -20.18 19.62 4.37
CA GLN A 162 -20.73 20.41 3.28
C GLN A 162 -21.86 19.62 2.62
N GLY A 163 -23.10 20.00 2.92
CA GLY A 163 -24.28 19.26 2.46
C GLY A 163 -24.31 17.83 2.96
N ASP A 164 -24.33 16.87 2.03
CA ASP A 164 -24.43 15.44 2.30
C ASP A 164 -23.07 14.75 2.49
N ARG A 165 -21.95 15.48 2.52
CA ARG A 165 -20.59 14.90 2.62
C ARG A 165 -19.72 15.65 3.62
N TYR A 166 -18.73 14.93 4.16
CA TYR A 166 -17.59 15.58 4.80
C TYR A 166 -16.50 15.80 3.78
N VAL A 167 -15.95 17.01 3.77
CA VAL A 167 -14.74 17.37 3.04
C VAL A 167 -13.54 17.17 3.97
N VAL A 168 -12.60 16.34 3.54
CA VAL A 168 -11.35 16.12 4.26
C VAL A 168 -10.37 17.21 3.88
N ASN A 169 -9.88 17.96 4.86
CA ASN A 169 -8.86 18.98 4.68
C ASN A 169 -7.50 18.43 5.14
N ASN A 170 -6.53 18.46 4.24
CA ASN A 170 -5.14 18.13 4.52
C ASN A 170 -4.27 19.40 4.46
N PRO A 171 -4.03 20.07 5.61
CA PRO A 171 -3.14 21.23 5.65
C PRO A 171 -1.66 20.85 5.57
N THR A 172 -1.33 19.57 5.71
CA THR A 172 0.04 19.08 5.85
C THR A 172 0.79 19.10 4.51
N PRO A 173 2.14 19.09 4.52
CA PRO A 173 2.93 18.95 3.31
C PRO A 173 3.00 17.50 2.77
N TYR A 174 2.25 16.55 3.33
CA TYR A 174 2.32 15.12 3.00
C TYR A 174 1.05 14.62 2.30
N TYR A 175 1.18 13.59 1.46
CA TYR A 175 0.01 12.86 0.94
C TYR A 175 -0.57 11.95 2.03
N VAL A 176 -1.87 12.01 2.27
CA VAL A 176 -2.55 11.10 3.21
C VAL A 176 -3.46 10.15 2.47
N THR A 177 -3.19 8.84 2.58
CA THR A 177 -4.05 7.80 1.99
C THR A 177 -5.03 7.31 3.04
N ILE A 178 -6.32 7.55 2.83
CA ILE A 178 -7.42 7.08 3.67
C ILE A 178 -7.97 5.81 3.03
N VAL A 179 -8.04 4.73 3.80
CA VAL A 179 -8.43 3.39 3.32
C VAL A 179 -9.72 2.89 3.91
N ASP A 180 -10.20 3.50 4.98
CA ASP A 180 -11.48 3.16 5.61
C ASP A 180 -12.05 4.35 6.37
N ALA A 181 -13.35 4.31 6.61
CA ALA A 181 -14.06 5.25 7.45
C ALA A 181 -15.06 4.48 8.34
N ALA A 182 -15.33 4.99 9.54
CA ALA A 182 -16.32 4.44 10.46
C ALA A 182 -17.08 5.57 11.16
N ALA A 183 -18.29 5.27 11.67
CA ALA A 183 -19.13 6.23 12.37
C ALA A 183 -18.75 6.47 13.83
N ARG A 184 -17.85 5.64 14.37
CA ARG A 184 -17.33 5.69 15.74
C ARG A 184 -16.06 4.86 15.86
N LYS A 185 -15.28 5.11 16.91
CA LYS A 185 -14.10 4.32 17.26
C LYS A 185 -14.48 2.86 17.51
N ASP A 186 -13.64 1.94 17.02
CA ASP A 186 -13.85 0.48 17.08
C ASP A 186 -15.14 -0.02 16.41
N GLY A 187 -15.81 0.84 15.63
CA GLY A 187 -16.96 0.47 14.82
C GLY A 187 -16.56 -0.28 13.54
N PRO A 188 -17.52 -0.95 12.87
CA PRO A 188 -17.25 -1.56 11.57
C PRO A 188 -16.97 -0.48 10.52
N GLY A 189 -16.02 -0.75 9.63
CA GLY A 189 -15.74 0.08 8.46
C GLY A 189 -16.95 0.16 7.52
N ILE A 190 -17.08 1.29 6.82
CA ILE A 190 -18.14 1.50 5.84
C ILE A 190 -17.81 0.73 4.57
N LYS A 191 -18.59 -0.33 4.27
CA LYS A 191 -18.33 -1.24 3.14
C LYS A 191 -18.24 -0.57 1.77
N SER A 192 -18.96 0.53 1.57
CA SER A 192 -18.96 1.31 0.32
C SER A 192 -17.89 2.40 0.30
N PHE A 193 -17.00 2.46 1.29
CA PHE A 193 -15.90 3.41 1.31
C PHE A 193 -14.88 3.05 0.23
N GLU A 194 -14.64 3.97 -0.69
CA GLU A 194 -13.58 3.85 -1.68
C GLU A 194 -12.32 4.55 -1.16
N PRO A 195 -11.15 3.86 -1.11
CA PRO A 195 -9.90 4.46 -0.70
C PRO A 195 -9.53 5.69 -1.54
N MET A 196 -9.06 6.73 -0.86
CA MET A 196 -8.71 8.00 -1.48
C MET A 196 -7.36 8.49 -0.97
N MET A 197 -6.67 9.30 -1.76
CA MET A 197 -5.40 9.90 -1.38
C MET A 197 -5.54 11.42 -1.46
N VAL A 198 -5.47 12.09 -0.32
CA VAL A 198 -5.59 13.55 -0.21
C VAL A 198 -4.22 14.18 -0.44
N PRO A 199 -4.02 15.00 -1.49
CA PRO A 199 -2.75 15.66 -1.75
C PRO A 199 -2.34 16.65 -0.63
N PRO A 200 -1.05 17.02 -0.55
CA PRO A 200 -0.58 18.06 0.34
C PRO A 200 -1.32 19.38 0.15
N LYS A 201 -1.61 20.09 1.25
CA LYS A 201 -2.22 21.44 1.25
C LYS A 201 -3.48 21.51 0.37
N SER A 202 -4.32 20.48 0.45
CA SER A 202 -5.52 20.34 -0.40
C SER A 202 -6.69 19.76 0.39
N ASN A 203 -7.83 19.61 -0.27
CA ASN A 203 -9.00 18.97 0.29
C ASN A 203 -9.69 18.09 -0.75
N LEU A 204 -10.39 17.06 -0.28
CA LEU A 204 -11.21 16.17 -1.10
C LEU A 204 -12.46 15.73 -0.31
N PRO A 205 -13.63 15.63 -0.95
CA PRO A 205 -14.81 15.05 -0.31
C PRO A 205 -14.59 13.56 -0.02
N LEU A 206 -15.08 13.09 1.12
CA LEU A 206 -15.18 11.64 1.37
C LEU A 206 -16.01 10.97 0.27
N THR A 207 -15.66 9.72 -0.02
CA THR A 207 -16.34 8.87 -1.02
C THR A 207 -17.69 8.35 -0.54
N VAL A 208 -18.06 8.64 0.70
CA VAL A 208 -19.33 8.25 1.35
C VAL A 208 -20.05 9.48 1.90
N GLY A 209 -21.38 9.39 2.02
CA GLY A 209 -22.20 10.45 2.60
C GLY A 209 -21.93 10.66 4.09
N ALA A 210 -22.13 11.88 4.58
CA ALA A 210 -21.96 12.29 5.97
C ALA A 210 -22.82 11.46 6.94
N ALA A 211 -24.00 11.01 6.50
CA ALA A 211 -24.85 10.13 7.29
C ALA A 211 -24.19 8.76 7.58
N ALA A 212 -23.37 8.25 6.67
CA ALA A 212 -22.69 6.96 6.85
C ALA A 212 -21.59 7.01 7.93
N VAL A 213 -20.94 8.16 8.10
CA VAL A 213 -19.86 8.35 9.09
C VAL A 213 -20.32 9.12 10.34
N GLY A 214 -21.60 9.49 10.44
CA GLY A 214 -22.20 10.09 11.63
C GLY A 214 -21.58 11.44 12.05
N ASN A 215 -21.68 11.74 13.34
CA ASN A 215 -21.18 12.97 13.97
C ASN A 215 -19.83 12.79 14.70
N SER A 216 -19.30 11.56 14.72
CA SER A 216 -17.98 11.25 15.26
C SER A 216 -17.19 10.38 14.28
N PRO A 217 -16.87 10.90 13.07
CA PRO A 217 -16.19 10.13 12.06
C PRO A 217 -14.84 9.62 12.56
N VAL A 218 -14.49 8.41 12.16
CA VAL A 218 -13.15 7.86 12.33
C VAL A 218 -12.61 7.50 10.97
N LEU A 219 -11.42 8.01 10.63
CA LEU A 219 -10.75 7.70 9.37
C LEU A 219 -9.51 6.86 9.63
N THR A 220 -9.38 5.77 8.88
CA THR A 220 -8.18 4.94 8.92
C THR A 220 -7.27 5.35 7.77
N TYR A 221 -6.05 5.78 8.07
CA TYR A 221 -5.06 6.13 7.06
C TYR A 221 -3.93 5.11 7.02
N VAL A 222 -3.15 5.14 5.94
CA VAL A 222 -1.93 4.33 5.83
C VAL A 222 -0.72 5.21 6.18
N ASP A 223 0.08 4.79 7.15
CA ASP A 223 1.33 5.46 7.53
C ASP A 223 2.49 5.10 6.59
N ASP A 224 3.69 5.63 6.85
CA ASP A 224 4.90 5.39 6.05
C ASP A 224 5.36 3.92 6.03
N TYR A 225 4.97 3.14 7.03
CA TYR A 225 5.33 1.73 7.21
C TYR A 225 4.25 0.77 6.69
N GLY A 226 3.13 1.28 6.21
CA GLY A 226 1.99 0.48 5.76
C GLY A 226 1.04 0.06 6.90
N GLY A 227 1.25 0.59 8.11
CA GLY A 227 0.34 0.48 9.23
C GLY A 227 -0.96 1.24 8.96
N ARG A 228 -1.99 0.94 9.77
CA ARG A 228 -3.35 1.47 9.59
C ARG A 228 -3.87 2.16 10.87
N PRO A 229 -3.20 3.24 11.32
CA PRO A 229 -3.69 4.04 12.44
C PRO A 229 -5.04 4.72 12.13
N GLN A 230 -5.78 4.99 13.19
CA GLN A 230 -7.09 5.66 13.14
C GLN A 230 -6.98 7.10 13.64
N LEU A 231 -7.63 8.01 12.91
CA LEU A 231 -7.88 9.39 13.32
C LEU A 231 -9.33 9.50 13.78
N SER A 232 -9.55 9.73 15.07
CA SER A 232 -10.89 9.94 15.61
C SER A 232 -11.23 11.42 15.59
N PHE A 233 -12.36 11.80 15.00
CA PHE A 233 -12.76 13.21 14.88
C PHE A 233 -13.86 13.56 15.87
N SER A 234 -13.74 14.74 16.48
CA SER A 234 -14.81 15.38 17.25
C SER A 234 -15.34 16.58 16.47
N CYS A 235 -16.66 16.61 16.24
CA CYS A 235 -17.30 17.64 15.43
C CYS A 235 -17.96 18.70 16.32
N ASN A 236 -17.62 19.97 16.08
CA ASN A 236 -18.37 21.11 16.58
C ASN A 236 -19.07 21.79 15.39
N SER A 237 -20.40 21.71 15.36
CA SER A 237 -21.22 22.21 14.26
C SER A 237 -20.85 21.54 12.93
N SER A 238 -20.32 22.28 11.96
CA SER A 238 -19.92 21.76 10.65
C SER A 238 -18.44 21.39 10.55
N THR A 239 -17.62 21.65 11.58
CA THR A 239 -16.17 21.41 11.52
C THR A 239 -15.77 20.34 12.54
N CYS A 240 -14.94 19.39 12.12
CA CYS A 240 -14.41 18.34 12.98
C CYS A 240 -12.89 18.36 12.98
N SER A 241 -12.32 18.17 14.16
CA SER A 241 -10.87 18.10 14.37
C SER A 241 -10.49 16.75 14.96
N VAL A 242 -9.28 16.29 14.67
CA VAL A 242 -8.76 15.05 15.27
C VAL A 242 -8.66 15.23 16.79
N VAL A 243 -9.12 14.22 17.51
CA VAL A 243 -8.87 14.04 18.94
C VAL A 243 -7.62 13.19 19.05
N PRO A 244 -6.50 13.71 19.60
CA PRO A 244 -5.29 12.92 19.79
C PRO A 244 -5.61 11.68 20.62
N ALA A 245 -5.01 10.55 20.26
CA ALA A 245 -5.10 9.36 21.11
C ALA A 245 -4.37 9.65 22.44
N GLU A 246 -4.99 9.32 23.57
CA GLU A 246 -4.29 9.38 24.87
C GLU A 246 -3.03 8.50 24.77
N LYS A 247 -1.86 9.10 25.04
CA LYS A 247 -0.60 8.36 25.15
C LYS A 247 -0.69 7.52 26.41
N VAL A 248 -0.82 6.21 26.26
CA VAL A 248 -0.68 5.23 27.36
C VAL A 248 0.78 5.15 27.77
#